data_AF-A0A8H7XEP1-F1
#
_entry.id   AF-A0A8H7XEP1-F1
#
_cell.length_a   1.000
_cell.length_b   1.000
_cell.length_c   1.000
_cell.angle_alpha   90.00
_cell.angle_beta   90.00
_cell.angle_gamma   90.00
#
_symmetry.space_group_name_H-M   'P 1'
#
loop_
_entity.id
_entity.type
_entity.pdbx_description
1 polymer ?
#
loop_
_entity_poly.entity_id
_entity_poly.type
_entity_poly.pdbx_seq_one_letter_code
_entity_poly.pdbx_strand_id
1 'polypeptide(L)'
;MTDAQGARIQANCKIIWGDGDYDLDLETDDWVEYACAVKRDYGTSFGPLLTMTGLCHSAEQAWGELDRMLGVWARQMQSGQPMTKA
;
A
#
# COMPACT_ATOMS: atom_id res chain seq x y z
N MET A 1 -5.32 -8.59 7.77
CA MET A 1 -5.56 -8.54 6.31
C MET A 1 -6.18 -9.87 5.87
N THR A 2 -7.15 -9.85 4.96
CA THR A 2 -7.66 -11.08 4.32
C THR A 2 -6.90 -11.37 3.02
N ASP A 3 -6.87 -12.63 2.57
CA ASP A 3 -6.19 -13.01 1.31
C ASP A 3 -6.69 -12.19 0.11
N ALA A 4 -8.01 -11.98 0.04
CA ALA A 4 -8.62 -11.18 -1.03
C ALA A 4 -8.21 -9.69 -0.96
N GLN A 5 -8.06 -9.14 0.24
CA GLN A 5 -7.57 -7.77 0.42
C GLN A 5 -6.09 -7.66 0.03
N GLY A 6 -5.26 -8.61 0.46
CA GLY A 6 -3.84 -8.66 0.10
C GLY A 6 -3.64 -8.76 -1.41
N ALA A 7 -4.41 -9.63 -2.09
CA ALA A 7 -4.35 -9.76 -3.55
C ALA A 7 -4.72 -8.46 -4.28
N ARG A 8 -5.75 -7.73 -3.80
CA ARG A 8 -6.10 -6.41 -4.36
C ARG A 8 -5.01 -5.38 -4.15
N ILE A 9 -4.43 -5.32 -2.95
CA ILE A 9 -3.31 -4.43 -2.63
C ILE A 9 -2.13 -4.71 -3.56
N GLN A 10 -1.72 -5.97 -3.69
CA GLN A 10 -0.64 -6.38 -4.60
C GLN A 10 -0.92 -5.97 -6.05
N ALA A 11 -2.14 -6.22 -6.55
CA ALA A 11 -2.53 -5.83 -7.90
C ALA A 11 -2.44 -4.31 -8.11
N ASN A 12 -2.88 -3.51 -7.13
CA ASN A 12 -2.76 -2.06 -7.18
C ASN A 12 -1.30 -1.59 -7.15
N CYS A 13 -0.44 -2.21 -6.34
CA CYS A 13 1.00 -1.92 -6.34
C CYS A 13 1.61 -2.13 -7.73
N LYS A 14 1.25 -3.23 -8.41
CA LYS A 14 1.71 -3.52 -9.78
C LYS A 14 1.24 -2.50 -10.80
N ILE A 15 0.04 -1.95 -10.65
CA ILE A 15 -0.48 -0.88 -11.50
C ILE A 15 0.32 0.42 -11.30
N ILE A 16 0.66 0.75 -10.05
CA ILE A 16 1.28 2.04 -9.70
C ILE A 16 2.78 2.04 -9.99
N TRP A 17 3.49 0.99 -9.60
CA TRP A 17 4.96 0.95 -9.63
C TRP A 17 5.53 -0.10 -10.61
N GLY A 18 4.67 -0.81 -11.34
CA GLY A 18 5.04 -1.79 -12.34
C GLY A 18 5.11 -3.23 -11.81
N ASP A 19 5.35 -4.18 -12.71
CA ASP A 19 5.38 -5.60 -12.34
C ASP A 19 6.53 -5.93 -11.39
N GLY A 20 6.25 -6.82 -10.44
CA GLY A 20 7.14 -7.18 -9.34
C GLY A 20 6.37 -7.51 -8.06
N ASP A 21 7.09 -8.02 -7.07
CA ASP A 21 6.50 -8.32 -5.77
C ASP A 21 6.72 -7.15 -4.81
N TYR A 22 5.76 -6.98 -3.91
CA TYR A 22 5.74 -5.89 -2.95
C TYR A 22 5.62 -6.47 -1.56
N ASP A 23 6.46 -5.99 -0.66
CA ASP A 23 6.38 -6.31 0.74
C ASP A 23 5.37 -5.38 1.41
N LEU A 24 4.54 -5.97 2.28
CA LEU A 24 3.41 -5.31 2.94
C LEU A 24 3.54 -5.54 4.45
N ASP A 25 4.05 -4.53 5.14
CA ASP A 25 4.30 -4.59 6.57
C ASP A 25 3.21 -3.86 7.36
N LEU A 26 2.90 -4.38 8.54
CA LEU A 26 2.13 -3.67 9.56
C LEU A 26 3.10 -3.21 10.66
N GLU A 27 3.34 -1.91 10.73
CA GLU A 27 4.19 -1.26 11.71
C GLU A 27 3.35 -0.86 12.93
N THR A 28 3.84 -1.18 14.12
CA THR A 28 3.30 -0.74 15.42
C THR A 28 4.39 -0.84 16.48
N ASP A 29 4.51 0.17 17.33
CA ASP A 29 5.48 0.19 18.44
C ASP A 29 4.83 0.04 19.81
N ASP A 30 3.60 0.53 19.97
CA ASP A 30 2.87 0.61 21.23
C ASP A 30 1.57 -0.20 21.27
N TRP A 31 1.21 -0.88 20.18
CA TRP A 31 -0.05 -1.60 19.98
C TRP A 31 -1.32 -0.73 20.02
N VAL A 32 -1.17 0.58 20.00
CA VAL A 32 -2.26 1.57 19.94
C VAL A 32 -2.30 2.19 18.55
N GLU A 33 -1.14 2.49 17.99
CA GLU A 33 -0.98 3.08 16.67
C GLU A 33 -0.45 2.06 15.67
N TYR A 34 -1.16 1.97 14.54
CA TYR A 34 -0.89 1.01 13.48
C TYR A 34 -0.73 1.74 12.15
N ALA A 35 0.30 1.42 11.39
CA ALA A 35 0.46 1.90 10.03
C ALA A 35 0.86 0.76 9.10
N CYS A 36 0.36 0.76 7.88
CA CYS A 36 0.83 -0.18 6.86
C CYS A 36 1.90 0.49 6.00
N ALA A 37 3.02 -0.20 5.78
CA ALA A 37 4.11 0.23 4.93
C ALA A 37 4.20 -0.66 3.68
N VAL A 38 4.53 -0.07 2.54
CA VAL A 38 4.75 -0.79 1.28
C VAL A 38 6.18 -0.56 0.82
N LYS A 39 6.91 -1.64 0.57
CA LYS A 39 8.25 -1.64 -0.02
C LYS A 39 8.24 -2.55 -1.24
N ARG A 40 9.19 -2.37 -2.15
CA ARG A 40 9.40 -3.35 -3.21
C ARG A 40 10.17 -4.54 -2.66
N ASP A 41 9.74 -5.76 -2.98
CA ASP A 41 10.46 -6.96 -2.59
C ASP A 41 11.40 -7.41 -3.73
N TYR A 42 12.69 -7.55 -3.41
CA TYR A 42 13.71 -8.07 -4.33
C TYR A 42 14.12 -9.52 -3.97
N GLY A 43 13.39 -10.19 -3.09
CA GLY A 43 13.57 -11.56 -2.64
C GLY A 43 14.58 -11.73 -1.50
N THR A 44 15.74 -11.05 -1.57
CA THR A 44 16.77 -11.08 -0.50
C THR A 44 16.92 -9.76 0.25
N SER A 45 16.24 -8.71 -0.22
CA SER A 45 16.25 -7.39 0.37
C SER A 45 14.99 -6.63 -0.03
N PHE A 46 14.62 -5.63 0.78
CA PHE A 46 13.53 -4.73 0.48
C PHE A 46 14.07 -3.41 -0.06
N GLY A 47 13.33 -2.82 -1.01
CA GLY A 47 13.59 -1.49 -1.53
C GLY A 47 13.22 -0.37 -0.55
N PRO A 48 13.30 0.89 -1.01
CA PRO A 48 12.86 2.02 -0.21
C PRO A 48 11.35 1.96 0.06
N LEU A 49 10.92 2.64 1.12
CA LEU A 49 9.51 2.85 1.43
C LEU A 49 8.83 3.60 0.27
N LEU A 50 7.84 2.96 -0.35
CA LEU A 50 7.09 3.53 -1.47
C LEU A 50 5.91 4.36 -0.99
N THR A 51 5.21 3.87 0.03
CA THR A 51 4.14 4.59 0.72
C THR A 51 3.92 4.01 2.11
N MET A 52 3.23 4.77 2.95
CA MET A 52 2.76 4.35 4.25
C MET A 52 1.39 4.97 4.52
N THR A 53 0.50 4.27 5.23
CA THR A 53 -0.74 4.89 5.70
C THR A 53 -0.44 5.91 6.79
N GLY A 54 -1.43 6.77 7.09
CA GLY A 54 -1.43 7.46 8.38
C GLY A 54 -1.56 6.46 9.54
N LEU A 55 -1.38 6.97 10.76
CA LEU A 55 -1.60 6.21 11.99
C LEU A 55 -3.09 5.89 12.14
N CYS A 56 -3.38 4.61 12.35
CA CYS A 56 -4.72 4.07 12.56
C CYS A 56 -4.81 3.45 13.96
N HIS A 57 -6.02 3.31 14.49
CA HIS A 57 -6.25 2.77 15.83
C HIS A 57 -6.36 1.24 15.87
N SER A 58 -6.25 0.58 14.72
CA SER A 58 -6.19 -0.88 14.65
C SER A 58 -5.50 -1.34 13.36
N ALA A 59 -5.04 -2.59 13.38
CA ALA A 59 -4.49 -3.27 12.21
C ALA A 59 -5.50 -3.32 11.04
N GLU A 60 -6.77 -3.63 11.31
CA GLU A 60 -7.83 -3.69 10.30
C GLU A 60 -8.05 -2.33 9.64
N GLN A 61 -8.02 -1.26 10.43
CA GLN A 61 -8.13 0.10 9.92
C GLN A 61 -6.93 0.44 9.03
N ALA A 62 -5.70 0.12 9.45
CA ALA A 62 -4.50 0.35 8.65
C ALA A 62 -4.56 -0.38 7.30
N TRP A 63 -4.92 -1.68 7.29
CA TRP A 63 -5.07 -2.44 6.05
C TRP A 63 -6.20 -1.92 5.16
N GLY A 64 -7.32 -1.51 5.75
CA GLY A 64 -8.46 -0.91 5.04
C GLY A 64 -8.09 0.42 4.39
N GLU A 65 -7.34 1.26 5.11
CA GLU A 65 -6.86 2.54 4.61
C GLU A 65 -5.85 2.34 3.47
N LEU A 66 -4.93 1.37 3.60
CA LEU A 66 -3.98 1.05 2.53
C LEU A 66 -4.71 0.61 1.24
N ASP A 67 -5.66 -0.34 1.34
CA ASP A 67 -6.46 -0.81 0.18
C ASP A 67 -7.21 0.37 -0.48
N ARG A 68 -7.81 1.25 0.34
CA ARG A 68 -8.50 2.44 -0.15
C ARG A 68 -7.56 3.41 -0.88
N MET A 69 -6.43 3.77 -0.25
CA MET A 69 -5.45 4.71 -0.79
C MET A 69 -4.87 4.21 -2.12
N LEU A 70 -4.39 2.97 -2.15
CA LEU A 70 -3.81 2.36 -3.35
C LEU A 70 -4.85 2.18 -4.44
N GLY A 71 -6.09 1.81 -4.09
CA GLY A 71 -7.17 1.71 -5.07
C GLY A 71 -7.50 3.04 -5.75
N VAL A 72 -7.49 4.16 -5.00
CA VAL A 72 -7.67 5.50 -5.58
C VAL A 72 -6.50 5.84 -6.51
N TRP A 73 -5.27 5.61 -6.07
CA TRP A 73 -4.08 5.92 -6.86
C TRP A 73 -4.00 5.07 -8.13
N ALA A 74 -4.23 3.77 -8.05
CA ALA A 74 -4.23 2.87 -9.20
C ALA A 74 -5.26 3.30 -10.26
N ARG A 75 -6.48 3.66 -9.85
CA ARG A 75 -7.50 4.22 -10.77
C ARG A 75 -7.03 5.52 -11.42
N GLN A 76 -6.36 6.39 -10.68
CA GLN A 76 -5.82 7.62 -11.21
C GLN A 76 -4.72 7.36 -12.25
N MET A 77 -3.78 6.46 -11.97
CA MET A 77 -2.74 6.06 -12.92
C MET A 77 -3.34 5.50 -14.21
N GLN A 78 -4.37 4.66 -14.10
CA GLN A 78 -5.07 4.10 -15.25
C GLN A 78 -5.83 5.15 -16.06
N SER A 79 -6.32 6.22 -15.43
CA SER A 79 -7.04 7.28 -16.14
C SER A 79 -6.14 8.13 -17.05
N GLY A 80 -4.81 8.10 -16.84
CA GLY A 80 -3.86 8.96 -17.54
C GLY A 80 -3.98 10.45 -17.21
N GLN A 81 -4.89 10.85 -16.32
CA GLN A 81 -5.08 12.24 -15.92
C GLN A 81 -4.02 12.65 -14.89
N PRO A 82 -3.51 13.89 -14.96
CA PRO A 82 -2.62 14.43 -13.92
C PRO A 82 -3.28 14.36 -12.53
N MET A 83 -2.51 13.95 -11.52
CA MET A 83 -2.98 13.93 -10.12
C MET A 83 -3.26 15.31 -9.54
N THR A 84 -2.60 16.34 -10.09
CA THR A 84 -2.74 17.73 -9.70
C THR A 84 -3.23 18.54 -10.89
N LYS A 85 -3.88 19.68 -10.60
CA LYS A 85 -4.18 20.65 -11.67
C LYS A 85 -2.87 21.08 -12.35
N ALA A 86 -2.93 21.23 -13.67
CA ALA A 86 -1.85 21.81 -14.47
C ALA A 86 -1.71 23.31 -14.20
#